data_AF-A0A532UC62-F1
#
_entry.id   AF-A0A532UC62-F1
#
_cell.length_a   1.000
_cell.length_b   1.000
_cell.length_c   1.000
_cell.angle_alpha   90.00
_cell.angle_beta   90.00
_cell.angle_gamma   90.00
#
_symmetry.space_group_name_H-M   'P 1'
#
loop_
_entity.id
_entity.type
_entity.pdbx_description
1 polymer ?
#
loop_
_entity_poly.entity_id
_entity_poly.type
_entity_poly.pdbx_seq_one_letter_code
_entity_poly.pdbx_strand_id
1 'polypeptide(L)'
;QPIDNGKKVLLYAMESPEIWFEDFGTAQLVNGKAVVPIEKVFAQTANIEMGYLIFLTPIGECNGLYISRKDKDSFEVRELGGGTSNISFDYRIVAKRRGYEEVRFEEFTEPKESPAEPNLPIDKKAANIKQPAQR
;
A
#
# COMPACT_ATOMS: atom_id res chain seq x y z
N GLN A 1 7.13 9.06 -14.89
CA GLN A 1 6.14 10.09 -14.50
C GLN A 1 4.94 9.91 -15.41
N PRO A 2 3.72 9.73 -14.86
CA PRO A 2 2.52 9.62 -15.66
C PRO A 2 2.39 10.80 -16.61
N ILE A 3 1.74 10.55 -17.75
CA ILE A 3 1.52 11.57 -18.78
C ILE A 3 0.01 11.74 -18.93
N ASP A 4 -0.46 12.97 -18.76
CA ASP A 4 -1.83 13.40 -19.08
C ASP A 4 -1.77 14.42 -20.21
N ASN A 5 -2.44 14.12 -21.33
CA ASN A 5 -2.46 14.95 -22.54
C ASN A 5 -1.06 15.46 -22.96
N GLY A 6 -0.06 14.58 -22.91
CA GLY A 6 1.32 14.90 -23.31
C GLY A 6 2.15 15.67 -22.27
N LYS A 7 1.61 15.97 -21.08
CA LYS A 7 2.32 16.63 -19.99
C LYS A 7 2.69 15.65 -18.88
N LYS A 8 3.92 15.75 -18.37
CA LYS A 8 4.31 15.04 -17.13
C LYS A 8 3.51 15.62 -15.97
N VAL A 9 2.89 14.76 -15.18
CA VAL A 9 2.15 15.16 -13.97
C VAL A 9 2.81 14.59 -12.72
N LEU A 10 2.58 15.24 -11.58
CA LEU A 10 3.03 14.77 -10.28
C LEU A 10 2.09 13.68 -9.76
N LEU A 11 2.65 12.76 -8.97
CA LEU A 11 1.89 11.81 -8.18
C LEU A 11 2.04 12.16 -6.69
N TYR A 12 0.97 11.94 -5.94
CA TYR A 12 0.96 12.06 -4.49
C TYR A 12 0.81 10.67 -3.89
N ALA A 13 1.59 10.38 -2.86
CA ALA A 13 1.54 9.11 -2.16
C ALA A 13 0.63 9.22 -0.93
N MET A 14 -0.03 8.12 -0.59
CA MET A 14 -0.66 7.95 0.71
C MET A 14 0.42 7.51 1.70
N GLU A 15 0.48 8.15 2.85
CA GLU A 15 1.40 7.79 3.93
C GLU A 15 0.63 7.19 5.10
N SER A 16 1.29 6.27 5.80
CA SER A 16 0.76 5.60 6.98
C SER A 16 1.63 5.94 8.19
N PRO A 17 1.03 6.13 9.37
CA PRO A 17 1.79 6.29 10.61
C PRO A 17 2.58 5.04 11.00
N GLU A 18 2.21 3.87 10.48
CA GLU A 18 2.80 2.55 10.75
C GLU A 18 3.25 1.86 9.44
N ILE A 19 4.11 0.84 9.54
CA ILE A 19 4.62 0.10 8.39
C ILE A 19 3.76 -1.14 8.10
N TRP A 20 3.02 -1.09 6.99
CA TRP A 20 2.12 -2.17 6.54
C TRP A 20 2.57 -2.77 5.21
N PHE A 21 2.35 -4.07 5.04
CA PHE A 21 2.39 -4.76 3.77
C PHE A 21 1.00 -5.26 3.38
N GLU A 22 0.83 -5.40 2.07
CA GLU A 22 -0.44 -5.72 1.46
C GLU A 22 -0.30 -6.84 0.45
N ASP A 23 -1.34 -7.67 0.37
CA ASP A 23 -1.51 -8.64 -0.71
C ASP A 23 -2.97 -8.63 -1.18
N PHE A 24 -3.17 -8.99 -2.45
CA PHE A 24 -4.45 -8.89 -3.12
C PHE A 24 -4.76 -10.18 -3.86
N GLY A 25 -6.04 -10.51 -3.98
CA GLY A 25 -6.45 -11.61 -4.81
C GLY A 25 -7.95 -11.72 -4.96
N THR A 26 -8.36 -12.77 -5.64
CA THR A 26 -9.76 -13.12 -5.88
C THR A 26 -9.97 -14.56 -5.41
N ALA A 27 -11.11 -14.82 -4.78
CA ALA A 27 -11.54 -16.16 -4.42
C ALA A 27 -13.03 -16.35 -4.74
N GLN A 28 -13.50 -17.59 -4.65
CA GLN A 28 -14.88 -17.94 -4.96
C GLN A 28 -15.52 -18.68 -3.79
N LEU A 29 -16.75 -18.27 -3.44
CA LEU A 29 -17.58 -19.04 -2.53
C LEU A 29 -18.01 -20.36 -3.20
N VAL A 30 -18.06 -21.42 -2.41
CA VAL A 30 -18.70 -22.68 -2.75
C VAL A 30 -19.73 -22.97 -1.66
N ASN A 31 -21.01 -22.94 -2.02
CA ASN A 31 -22.13 -23.05 -1.09
C ASN A 31 -22.03 -22.05 0.07
N GLY A 32 -21.74 -20.78 -0.25
CA GLY A 32 -21.69 -19.69 0.73
C GLY A 32 -20.41 -19.59 1.55
N LYS A 33 -19.36 -20.38 1.24
CA LYS A 33 -18.11 -20.42 2.02
C LYS A 33 -16.87 -20.48 1.13
N ALA A 34 -15.79 -19.85 1.57
CA ALA A 34 -14.47 -20.01 0.97
C ALA A 34 -13.39 -20.03 2.04
N VAL A 35 -12.39 -20.90 1.88
CA VAL A 35 -11.13 -20.85 2.65
C VAL A 35 -10.06 -20.36 1.71
N VAL A 36 -9.43 -19.23 2.05
CA VAL A 36 -8.44 -18.56 1.23
C VAL A 36 -7.07 -18.72 1.89
N PRO A 37 -6.09 -19.36 1.23
CA PRO A 37 -4.74 -19.47 1.76
C PRO A 37 -4.02 -18.12 1.69
N ILE A 38 -3.17 -17.84 2.68
CA ILE A 38 -2.24 -16.72 2.66
C ILE A 38 -0.97 -17.17 1.94
N GLU A 39 -0.48 -16.35 1.01
CA GLU A 39 0.75 -16.64 0.27
C GLU A 39 1.95 -16.71 1.24
N LYS A 40 2.80 -17.73 1.07
CA LYS A 40 3.84 -18.07 2.05
C LYS A 40 4.96 -17.03 2.10
N VAL A 41 5.36 -16.47 0.97
CA VAL A 41 6.36 -15.40 0.90
C VAL A 41 5.79 -14.12 1.52
N PHE A 42 4.52 -13.78 1.29
CA PHE A 42 3.87 -12.69 2.01
C PHE A 42 3.89 -12.91 3.53
N ALA A 43 3.54 -14.11 4.00
CA ALA A 43 3.55 -14.44 5.43
C ALA A 43 4.96 -14.43 6.07
N GLN A 44 6.03 -14.52 5.27
CA GLN A 44 7.41 -14.35 5.74
C GLN A 44 7.79 -12.88 5.97
N THR A 45 7.18 -11.95 5.23
CA THR A 45 7.52 -10.52 5.28
C THR A 45 6.58 -9.72 6.17
N ALA A 46 5.36 -10.20 6.38
CA ALA A 46 4.37 -9.61 7.26
C ALA A 46 4.16 -10.43 8.54
N ASN A 47 3.76 -9.77 9.63
CA ASN A 47 3.46 -10.42 10.90
C ASN A 47 1.98 -10.85 10.95
N ILE A 48 1.68 -12.00 10.37
CA ILE A 48 0.34 -12.59 10.38
C ILE A 48 -0.05 -13.06 11.80
N GLU A 49 0.93 -13.40 12.64
CA GLU A 49 0.74 -13.93 13.99
C GLU A 49 0.18 -12.88 14.96
N MET A 50 0.63 -11.63 14.85
CA MET A 50 0.09 -10.50 15.63
C MET A 50 -1.32 -10.09 15.14
N GLY A 51 -1.67 -10.49 13.93
CA GLY A 51 -2.94 -10.19 13.30
C GLY A 51 -2.77 -9.42 11.99
N TYR A 52 -3.85 -9.40 11.23
CA TYR A 52 -3.93 -8.77 9.92
C TYR A 52 -5.32 -8.16 9.75
N LEU A 53 -5.60 -7.46 8.66
CA LEU A 53 -6.91 -6.96 8.26
C LEU A 53 -7.27 -7.60 6.92
N ILE A 54 -8.57 -7.80 6.69
CA ILE A 54 -9.08 -8.33 5.42
C ILE A 54 -10.25 -7.46 4.99
N PHE A 55 -10.21 -6.99 3.76
CA PHE A 55 -11.30 -6.25 3.13
C PHE A 55 -11.82 -7.09 1.97
N LEU A 56 -13.14 -7.20 1.84
CA LEU A 56 -13.80 -8.04 0.85
C LEU A 56 -14.67 -7.18 -0.06
N THR A 57 -14.65 -7.48 -1.36
CA THR A 57 -15.56 -6.89 -2.36
C THR A 57 -16.26 -8.00 -3.12
N PRO A 58 -17.57 -8.23 -2.91
CA PRO A 58 -18.32 -9.25 -3.65
C PRO A 58 -18.39 -8.93 -5.15
N ILE A 59 -18.22 -9.94 -6.00
CA ILE A 59 -18.40 -9.87 -7.46
C ILE A 59 -19.63 -10.72 -7.82
N GLY A 60 -20.80 -10.18 -7.47
CA GLY A 60 -22.09 -10.83 -7.69
C GLY A 60 -23.09 -10.53 -6.58
N GLU A 61 -24.36 -10.90 -6.82
CA GLU A 61 -25.42 -10.75 -5.83
C GLU A 61 -25.27 -11.75 -4.69
N CYS A 62 -25.30 -11.26 -3.46
CA CYS A 62 -25.24 -12.05 -2.22
C CYS A 62 -25.81 -11.23 -1.06
N ASN A 63 -26.01 -11.87 0.08
CA ASN A 63 -26.49 -11.20 1.30
C ASN A 63 -25.39 -10.38 2.03
N GLY A 64 -24.20 -10.26 1.44
CA GLY A 64 -23.00 -9.70 2.04
C GLY A 64 -22.05 -10.77 2.57
N LEU A 65 -20.78 -10.40 2.76
CA LEU A 65 -19.70 -11.31 3.14
C LEU A 65 -19.11 -10.93 4.49
N TYR A 66 -18.65 -11.91 5.26
CA TYR A 66 -17.91 -11.69 6.50
C TYR A 66 -16.77 -12.69 6.68
N ILE A 67 -15.79 -12.32 7.50
CA ILE A 67 -14.69 -13.21 7.89
C ILE A 67 -15.15 -14.03 9.10
N SER A 68 -15.28 -15.35 8.93
CA SER A 68 -15.69 -16.24 10.02
C SER A 68 -14.50 -16.78 10.83
N ARG A 69 -13.30 -16.85 10.22
CA ARG A 69 -12.08 -17.30 10.89
C ARG A 69 -10.83 -16.68 10.25
N LYS A 70 -9.81 -16.44 11.08
CA LYS A 70 -8.49 -15.97 10.67
C LYS A 70 -7.44 -16.84 11.33
N ASP A 71 -6.66 -17.52 10.51
CA ASP A 71 -5.58 -18.40 10.93
C ASP A 71 -4.25 -17.84 10.40
N LYS A 72 -3.14 -18.51 10.75
CA LYS A 72 -1.77 -18.09 10.38
C LYS A 72 -1.44 -18.28 8.90
N ASP A 73 -2.18 -19.15 8.22
CA ASP A 73 -1.94 -19.59 6.84
C ASP A 73 -3.17 -19.49 5.96
N SER A 74 -4.32 -19.09 6.51
CA SER A 74 -5.57 -18.94 5.77
C SER A 74 -6.59 -18.10 6.53
N PHE A 75 -7.65 -17.70 5.83
CA PHE A 75 -8.86 -17.15 6.44
C PHE A 75 -10.10 -17.75 5.78
N GLU A 76 -11.22 -17.76 6.52
CA GLU A 76 -12.50 -18.25 6.02
C GLU A 76 -13.47 -17.09 5.82
N VAL A 77 -14.04 -17.02 4.62
CA VAL A 77 -15.09 -16.07 4.23
C VAL A 77 -16.42 -16.82 4.14
N ARG A 78 -17.49 -16.20 4.63
CA ARG A 78 -18.85 -16.72 4.54
C ARG A 78 -19.84 -15.66 4.09
N GLU A 79 -20.90 -16.11 3.45
CA GLU A 79 -22.06 -15.29 3.15
C GLU A 79 -22.94 -15.11 4.40
N LEU A 80 -23.45 -13.89 4.59
CA LEU A 80 -24.36 -13.55 5.69
C LEU A 80 -25.68 -14.32 5.59
N GLY A 81 -26.32 -14.51 6.75
CA GLY A 81 -27.65 -15.15 6.84
C GLY A 81 -27.69 -16.62 6.45
N GLY A 82 -26.54 -17.30 6.34
CA GLY A 82 -26.49 -18.68 5.86
C GLY A 82 -26.73 -18.80 4.35
N GLY A 83 -26.43 -17.74 3.58
CA GLY A 83 -26.47 -17.77 2.13
C GLY A 83 -25.60 -18.89 1.54
N THR A 84 -25.95 -19.31 0.33
CA THR A 84 -25.35 -20.47 -0.36
C THR A 84 -24.83 -20.12 -1.75
N SER A 85 -24.59 -18.84 -2.02
CA SER A 85 -24.11 -18.37 -3.32
C SER A 85 -22.73 -18.94 -3.66
N ASN A 86 -22.41 -18.91 -4.97
CA ASN A 86 -21.12 -19.34 -5.52
C ASN A 86 -20.38 -18.18 -6.21
N ILE A 87 -20.60 -16.94 -5.73
CA ILE A 87 -20.00 -15.75 -6.33
C ILE A 87 -18.50 -15.70 -6.09
N SER A 88 -17.79 -14.97 -6.96
CA SER A 88 -16.41 -14.57 -6.69
C SER A 88 -16.39 -13.33 -5.80
N PHE A 89 -15.26 -13.07 -5.16
CA PHE A 89 -15.00 -11.85 -4.41
C PHE A 89 -13.52 -11.50 -4.48
N ASP A 90 -13.22 -10.21 -4.54
CA ASP A 90 -11.85 -9.71 -4.37
C ASP A 90 -11.56 -9.50 -2.88
N TYR A 91 -10.29 -9.65 -2.51
CA TYR A 91 -9.82 -9.39 -1.17
C TYR A 91 -8.52 -8.58 -1.16
N ARG A 92 -8.36 -7.79 -0.09
CA ARG A 92 -7.12 -7.09 0.29
C ARG A 92 -6.75 -7.53 1.70
N ILE A 93 -5.54 -8.08 1.85
CA ILE A 93 -4.95 -8.41 3.14
C ILE A 93 -3.99 -7.30 3.51
N VAL A 94 -4.04 -6.81 4.74
CA VAL A 94 -3.12 -5.78 5.25
C VAL A 94 -2.54 -6.25 6.57
N ALA A 95 -1.22 -6.30 6.70
CA ALA A 95 -0.55 -6.80 7.90
C ALA A 95 0.70 -5.98 8.20
N LYS A 96 1.05 -5.83 9.49
CA LYS A 96 2.25 -5.07 9.87
C LYS A 96 3.49 -5.76 9.30
N ARG A 97 4.49 -4.98 8.91
CA ARG A 97 5.76 -5.53 8.46
C ARG A 97 6.45 -6.25 9.62
N ARG A 98 6.92 -7.47 9.37
CA ARG A 98 7.61 -8.28 10.37
C ARG A 98 8.88 -7.56 10.85
N GLY A 99 9.03 -7.41 12.16
CA GLY A 99 10.14 -6.73 12.83
C GLY A 99 9.99 -5.22 12.99
N TYR A 100 8.87 -4.63 12.59
CA TYR A 100 8.59 -3.19 12.65
C TYR A 100 7.20 -2.88 13.22
N GLU A 101 6.66 -3.82 14.00
CA GLU A 101 5.26 -3.81 14.42
C GLU A 101 4.92 -2.65 15.35
N GLU A 102 5.91 -2.17 16.12
CA GLU A 102 5.73 -1.08 17.10
C GLU A 102 6.11 0.30 16.54
N VAL A 103 6.55 0.37 15.28
CA VAL A 103 6.92 1.64 14.64
C VAL A 103 5.67 2.45 14.36
N ARG A 104 5.52 3.58 15.04
CA ARG A 104 4.45 4.54 14.83
C ARG A 104 4.89 5.98 15.07
N PHE A 105 4.81 6.83 14.04
CA PHE A 105 5.19 8.25 14.13
C PHE A 105 6.56 8.47 14.80
N GLU A 106 7.61 7.80 14.31
CA GLU A 106 8.95 7.99 14.86
C GLU A 106 9.37 9.47 14.81
N GLU A 107 10.03 9.93 15.87
CA GLU A 107 10.54 11.28 15.95
C GLU A 107 11.63 11.49 14.90
N PHE A 108 11.42 12.46 14.02
CA PHE A 108 12.45 12.91 13.10
C PHE A 108 13.28 14.00 13.77
N THR A 109 14.56 13.71 13.99
CA THR A 109 15.54 14.73 14.41
C THR A 109 16.38 15.13 13.21
N GLU A 110 16.34 16.42 12.86
CA GLU A 110 17.20 17.00 11.83
C GLU A 110 18.67 16.72 12.19
N PRO A 111 19.49 16.21 11.24
CA PRO A 111 20.91 16.10 11.45
C PRO A 111 21.50 17.47 11.83
N LYS A 112 22.24 17.53 12.94
CA LYS A 112 23.06 18.71 13.25
C LYS A 112 24.18 18.77 12.21
N GLU A 113 24.03 19.70 11.27
CA GLU A 113 24.92 20.02 10.14
C GLU A 113 24.68 19.21 8.85
N SER A 114 24.25 19.94 7.82
CA SER A 114 24.40 19.50 6.43
C SER A 114 25.89 19.40 6.11
N PRO A 115 26.36 18.37 5.38
CA PRO A 115 27.66 18.46 4.72
C PRO A 115 27.70 19.78 3.94
N ALA A 116 28.75 20.56 4.12
CA ALA A 116 28.96 21.77 3.34
C ALA A 116 28.72 21.43 1.86
N GLU A 117 27.87 22.21 1.18
CA GLU A 117 27.68 22.07 -0.25
C GLU A 117 29.07 21.99 -0.90
N PRO A 118 29.35 21.00 -1.78
CA PRO A 118 30.58 21.02 -2.55
C PRO A 118 30.62 22.37 -3.26
N ASN A 119 31.68 23.16 -3.02
CA ASN A 119 31.93 24.40 -3.75
C ASN A 119 32.03 24.05 -5.24
N LEU A 120 30.89 24.04 -5.94
CA LEU A 120 30.85 24.00 -7.37
C LEU A 120 31.48 25.31 -7.83
N PRO A 121 32.50 25.28 -8.71
CA PRO A 121 33.10 26.50 -9.23
C PRO A 121 31.99 27.36 -9.83
N ILE A 122 31.79 28.57 -9.28
CA ILE A 122 30.96 29.58 -9.94
C ILE A 122 31.65 29.89 -11.27
N ASP A 123 31.10 29.38 -12.36
CA ASP A 123 31.57 29.73 -13.69
C ASP A 123 31.26 31.21 -13.95
N LYS A 124 32.25 32.07 -13.70
CA LYS A 124 32.16 33.52 -13.87
C LYS A 124 31.96 33.95 -15.34
N LYS A 125 31.83 33.03 -16.31
CA LYS A 125 31.62 33.37 -17.73
C LYS A 125 30.19 33.78 -18.10
N ALA A 126 29.18 33.55 -17.26
CA ALA A 126 27.80 33.96 -17.58
C ALA A 126 27.47 35.43 -17.22
N ALA A 127 28.38 36.17 -16.58
CA ALA A 127 28.12 37.52 -16.07
C ALA A 127 28.19 38.64 -17.14
N ASN A 128 28.21 38.32 -18.44
CA ASN A 128 28.33 39.35 -19.48
C ASN A 128 27.40 39.10 -20.67
N ILE A 129 26.08 39.14 -20.43
CA ILE A 129 25.11 39.37 -21.50
C ILE A 129 24.48 40.74 -21.24
N LYS A 130 24.86 41.72 -22.07
CA LYS A 130 24.30 43.08 -22.08
C LYS A 130 22.78 43.00 -22.33
N GLN A 131 22.01 43.74 -21.53
CA GLN A 131 20.60 44.00 -21.80
C GLN A 131 20.43 44.74 -23.14
N PRO A 132 19.55 44.31 -24.05
CA PRO A 132 19.21 45.12 -25.22
C PRO A 132 18.28 46.27 -24.83
N ALA A 133 18.57 47.43 -25.42
CA ALA A 133 17.86 48.70 -25.23
C ALA A 133 16.40 48.63 -25.68
N GLN A 134 15.52 49.25 -24.89
CA GLN A 134 14.12 49.49 -25.23
C GLN A 134 14.00 50.53 -26.35
N ARG A 135 13.14 50.26 -27.34
CA ARG A 135 12.53 51.25 -28.22
C ARG A 135 11.07 51.40 -27.86
#